data_AF-Q58G82-F1
#
_entry.id   AF-Q58G82-F1
#
_cell.length_a   1.000
_cell.length_b   1.000
_cell.length_c   1.000
_cell.angle_alpha   90.00
_cell.angle_beta   90.00
_cell.angle_gamma   90.00
#
_symmetry.space_group_name_H-M   'P 1'
#
loop_
_entity.id
_entity.type
_entity.pdbx_description
1 polymer ?
#
loop_
_entity_poly.entity_id
_entity_poly.type
_entity_poly.pdbx_seq_one_letter_code
_entity_poly.pdbx_strand_id
1 'polypeptide(L)'
;MLEGFQILVQNTVQGTIHKIKCVCDSQMSVSEMSCSESTSACQSLEDGSVPEILISLLYNATNGRLSAEVIKGSHLKNWAANRPPNTYVKLTLRKSTDQEMSKCKISIRRGRPNPVYKETFVFKVTLFQLSHVTLMLSVYNKSSMRRKMIGWIYLGLNSSGEELNHWTEMKESKGRQVRRWQALLESR
;
A
#
# COMPACT_ATOMS: atom_id res chain seq x y z
N MET A 1 -10.51 -22.71 -21.60
CA MET A 1 -11.68 -22.44 -22.45
C MET A 1 -11.94 -20.94 -22.37
N LEU A 2 -11.70 -20.23 -23.47
CA LEU A 2 -11.98 -18.80 -23.74
C LEU A 2 -11.25 -17.79 -22.84
N GLU A 3 -10.07 -17.33 -23.23
CA GLU A 3 -9.83 -16.20 -24.17
C GLU A 3 -9.76 -14.85 -23.45
N GLY A 4 -8.67 -14.12 -23.70
CA GLY A 4 -8.84 -12.73 -24.10
C GLY A 4 -8.30 -11.63 -23.19
N PHE A 5 -7.30 -10.94 -23.75
CA PHE A 5 -7.19 -9.47 -23.79
C PHE A 5 -6.74 -8.74 -22.51
N GLN A 6 -5.85 -7.75 -22.54
CA GLN A 6 -5.01 -7.17 -23.59
C GLN A 6 -3.98 -6.29 -22.86
N ILE A 7 -2.72 -6.36 -23.25
CA ILE A 7 -1.71 -5.37 -22.86
C ILE A 7 -2.11 -4.06 -23.54
N LEU A 8 -2.44 -3.04 -22.76
CA LEU A 8 -2.50 -1.67 -23.27
C LEU A 8 -1.34 -0.88 -22.67
N VAL A 9 -0.22 -0.88 -23.40
CA VAL A 9 0.80 0.16 -23.32
C VAL A 9 0.47 1.12 -24.45
N GLN A 10 0.06 2.37 -24.16
CA GLN A 10 0.28 3.50 -25.07
C GLN A 10 0.27 4.83 -24.29
N ASN A 11 1.41 5.51 -24.37
CA ASN A 11 1.67 6.97 -24.51
C ASN A 11 0.96 7.92 -23.53
N THR A 12 1.65 8.86 -22.87
CA THR A 12 2.22 10.06 -23.53
C THR A 12 2.99 10.92 -22.50
N VAL A 13 4.22 11.29 -22.87
CA VAL A 13 5.02 12.50 -22.54
C VAL A 13 5.28 12.85 -21.07
N GLN A 14 6.57 13.00 -20.76
CA GLN A 14 7.23 13.20 -19.46
C GLN A 14 7.47 11.92 -18.64
N GLY A 15 8.74 11.50 -18.66
CA GLY A 15 9.21 10.22 -18.16
C GLY A 15 8.90 9.99 -16.68
N THR A 16 8.18 8.91 -16.40
CA THR A 16 8.40 8.01 -15.26
C THR A 16 7.68 6.69 -15.58
N ILE A 17 8.43 5.62 -15.84
CA ILE A 17 7.89 4.27 -16.02
C ILE A 17 7.39 3.78 -14.65
N HIS A 18 6.07 3.78 -14.46
CA HIS A 18 5.44 3.17 -13.29
C HIS A 18 5.12 1.70 -13.62
N LYS A 19 5.66 0.78 -12.81
CA LYS A 19 5.38 -0.66 -12.92
C LYS A 19 3.95 -0.91 -12.46
N ILE A 20 2.99 -0.89 -13.38
CA ILE A 20 1.58 -1.17 -13.09
C ILE A 20 1.46 -2.69 -12.87
N LYS A 21 1.16 -3.11 -11.65
CA LYS A 21 0.90 -4.52 -11.33
C LYS A 21 -0.60 -4.75 -11.28
N CYS A 22 -1.16 -5.36 -12.32
CA CYS A 22 -2.50 -5.94 -12.29
C CYS A 22 -2.48 -7.16 -11.35
N VAL A 23 -3.45 -7.30 -10.44
CA VAL A 23 -3.50 -8.45 -9.51
C VAL A 23 -4.92 -9.02 -9.39
N CYS A 24 -5.03 -10.27 -9.85
CA CYS A 24 -5.91 -11.41 -9.51
C CYS A 24 -5.20 -12.58 -10.22
N ASP A 25 -4.71 -13.67 -9.64
CA ASP A 25 -5.24 -14.56 -8.62
C ASP A 25 -4.08 -15.28 -7.87
N SER A 26 -4.45 -15.89 -6.75
CA SER A 26 -3.85 -16.90 -5.88
C SER A 26 -2.52 -17.64 -6.18
N GLN A 27 -1.90 -18.05 -5.07
CA GLN A 27 -0.87 -19.10 -4.84
C GLN A 27 0.61 -18.68 -4.67
N MET A 28 1.22 -19.34 -3.68
CA MET A 28 2.49 -19.05 -3.02
C MET A 28 3.66 -19.68 -3.77
N SER A 29 4.82 -19.02 -3.79
CA SER A 29 6.12 -19.71 -3.80
C SER A 29 7.15 -18.89 -3.02
N VAL A 30 8.00 -19.57 -2.25
CA VAL A 30 9.09 -18.96 -1.49
C VAL A 30 10.34 -19.72 -1.88
N SER A 31 11.36 -18.99 -2.33
CA SER A 31 12.70 -19.53 -2.56
C SER A 31 13.67 -18.76 -1.66
N GLU A 32 14.51 -19.52 -0.96
CA GLU A 32 15.52 -19.07 -0.01
C GLU A 32 16.83 -18.73 -0.73
N MET A 33 17.56 -17.72 -0.23
CA MET A 33 19.02 -17.66 -0.34
C MET A 33 19.58 -16.70 0.72
N SER A 34 20.73 -17.09 1.28
CA SER A 34 21.35 -16.59 2.52
C SER A 34 22.56 -15.68 2.28
N CYS A 35 23.03 -15.06 3.38
CA CYS A 35 24.35 -14.44 3.67
C CYS A 35 24.64 -13.09 2.98
N SER A 36 25.37 -12.09 3.53
CA SER A 36 26.27 -11.97 4.68
C SER A 36 26.35 -10.50 5.17
N GLU A 37 27.00 -10.29 6.32
CA GLU A 37 27.31 -9.05 7.04
C GLU A 37 27.81 -7.84 6.24
N SER A 38 27.44 -6.63 6.69
CA SER A 38 28.37 -5.49 6.83
C SER A 38 27.77 -4.42 7.75
N THR A 39 28.61 -3.99 8.69
CA THR A 39 28.49 -2.94 9.69
C THR A 39 28.27 -1.54 9.09
N SER A 40 27.43 -0.71 9.71
CA SER A 40 27.71 0.72 10.02
C SER A 40 26.44 1.56 10.26
N ALA A 41 26.50 2.35 11.35
CA ALA A 41 25.69 3.53 11.71
C ALA A 41 24.22 3.35 12.14
N CYS A 42 24.02 2.99 13.42
CA CYS A 42 22.86 3.45 14.19
C CYS A 42 23.08 4.91 14.60
N GLN A 43 22.35 5.85 14.00
CA GLN A 43 22.26 7.23 14.47
C GLN A 43 20.77 7.59 14.63
N SER A 44 20.39 7.88 15.88
CA SER A 44 19.14 8.47 16.40
C SER A 44 17.79 7.89 15.92
N LEU A 45 17.24 6.93 16.68
CA LEU A 45 15.85 6.40 16.53
C LEU A 45 14.85 6.96 17.56
N GLU A 46 15.23 8.00 18.31
CA GLU A 46 14.39 8.64 19.34
C GLU A 46 13.73 9.94 18.90
N ASP A 47 13.39 10.09 17.62
CA ASP A 47 12.44 11.13 17.25
C ASP A 47 11.02 10.60 17.52
N GLY A 48 10.25 11.34 18.32
CA GLY A 48 8.87 11.05 18.74
C GLY A 48 7.84 11.06 17.60
N SER A 49 8.30 10.99 16.36
CA SER A 49 7.48 10.99 15.16
C SER A 49 6.68 9.70 15.03
N VAL A 50 5.38 9.86 14.78
CA VAL A 50 4.43 8.78 14.52
C VAL A 50 4.80 8.11 13.19
N PRO A 51 4.73 6.77 13.06
CA PRO A 51 4.97 6.10 11.78
C PRO A 51 3.87 6.45 10.77
N GLU A 52 4.24 6.83 9.55
CA GLU A 52 3.29 7.32 8.53
C GLU A 52 3.53 6.69 7.16
N ILE A 53 2.50 6.70 6.32
CA ILE A 53 2.59 6.29 4.91
C ILE A 53 2.03 7.38 3.99
N LEU A 54 2.75 7.67 2.90
CA LEU A 54 2.26 8.50 1.81
C LEU A 54 1.56 7.59 0.79
N ILE A 55 0.25 7.76 0.67
CA ILE A 55 -0.61 7.04 -0.27
C ILE A 55 -1.27 8.01 -1.23
N SER A 56 -1.36 7.59 -2.49
CA SER A 56 -2.06 8.26 -3.57
C SER A 56 -3.32 7.49 -3.92
N LEU A 57 -4.46 8.15 -4.04
CA LEU A 57 -5.69 7.55 -4.53
C LEU A 57 -6.15 8.23 -5.82
N LEU A 58 -6.69 7.44 -6.73
CA LEU A 58 -7.31 7.92 -7.96
C LEU A 58 -8.49 7.01 -8.28
N TYR A 59 -9.68 7.58 -8.47
CA TYR A 59 -10.83 6.85 -8.97
C TYR A 59 -11.22 7.33 -10.36
N ASN A 60 -11.33 6.38 -11.29
CA ASN A 60 -11.82 6.62 -12.63
C ASN A 60 -13.22 6.02 -12.76
N ALA A 61 -14.23 6.88 -12.75
CA ALA A 61 -15.63 6.48 -12.84
C ALA A 61 -15.99 5.86 -14.19
N THR A 62 -15.32 6.28 -15.28
CA THR A 62 -15.58 5.80 -16.65
C THR A 62 -15.30 4.31 -16.79
N ASN A 63 -14.27 3.79 -16.12
CA ASN A 63 -13.89 2.38 -16.20
C ASN A 63 -14.04 1.60 -14.88
N GLY A 64 -14.58 2.23 -13.83
CA GLY A 64 -14.78 1.61 -12.52
C GLY A 64 -13.48 1.11 -11.91
N ARG A 65 -12.43 1.95 -11.89
CA ARG A 65 -11.12 1.59 -11.36
C ARG A 65 -10.70 2.51 -10.22
N LEU A 66 -10.41 1.91 -9.07
CA LEU A 66 -9.72 2.55 -7.95
C LEU A 66 -8.23 2.21 -8.02
N SER A 67 -7.40 3.22 -8.22
CA SER A 67 -5.94 3.11 -8.16
C SER A 67 -5.43 3.57 -6.80
N ALA A 68 -4.61 2.75 -6.16
CA ALA A 68 -3.90 3.06 -4.92
C ALA A 68 -2.40 2.93 -5.15
N GLU A 69 -1.68 4.04 -5.05
CA GLU A 69 -0.22 4.07 -5.15
C GLU A 69 0.37 4.24 -3.74
N VAL A 70 1.16 3.27 -3.32
CA VAL A 70 1.94 3.37 -2.09
C VAL A 70 3.29 3.98 -2.46
N ILE A 71 3.53 5.21 -2.00
CA ILE A 71 4.65 6.02 -2.48
C ILE A 71 5.87 5.82 -1.59
N LYS A 72 5.77 6.15 -0.30
CA LYS A 72 6.86 6.03 0.69
C LYS A 72 6.32 5.93 2.11
N GLY A 73 7.11 5.36 3.01
CA GLY A 73 6.87 5.42 4.46
C GLY A 73 7.78 6.43 5.13
N SER A 74 7.39 6.87 6.33
CA SER A 74 8.20 7.70 7.22
C SER A 74 8.20 7.14 8.64
N HIS A 75 9.34 7.22 9.32
CA HIS A 75 9.51 6.84 10.72
C HIS A 75 9.04 5.41 11.06
N LEU A 76 9.17 4.46 10.12
CA LEU A 76 8.78 3.07 10.37
C LEU A 76 9.79 2.42 11.32
N LYS A 77 9.32 1.98 12.48
CA LYS A 77 10.15 1.38 13.53
C LYS A 77 9.95 -0.13 13.60
N ASN A 78 11.03 -0.84 13.93
CA ASN A 78 10.95 -2.24 14.34
C ASN A 78 10.89 -2.29 15.87
N TRP A 79 9.69 -2.32 16.44
CA TRP A 79 9.52 -2.35 17.89
C TRP A 79 10.19 -3.55 18.60
N ALA A 80 10.51 -4.62 17.87
CA ALA A 80 11.15 -5.80 18.45
C ALA A 80 12.69 -5.75 18.45
N ALA A 81 13.31 -4.84 17.68
CA ALA A 81 14.77 -4.73 17.66
C ALA A 81 15.19 -3.32 17.25
N ASN A 82 16.26 -2.81 17.84
CA ASN A 82 16.82 -1.49 17.55
C ASN A 82 17.58 -1.44 16.20
N ARG A 83 16.92 -1.89 15.14
CA ARG A 83 17.41 -1.88 13.76
C ARG A 83 16.30 -1.47 12.80
N PRO A 84 16.61 -0.79 11.69
CA PRO A 84 15.63 -0.47 10.67
C PRO A 84 14.81 -1.68 10.20
N PRO A 85 13.48 -1.56 10.02
CA PRO A 85 12.64 -2.67 9.58
C PRO A 85 12.86 -3.05 8.12
N ASN A 86 12.56 -4.31 7.78
CA ASN A 86 12.42 -4.78 6.41
C ASN A 86 10.94 -4.77 6.05
N THR A 87 10.49 -3.69 5.43
CA THR A 87 9.06 -3.41 5.33
C THR A 87 8.45 -3.97 4.05
N TYR A 88 7.21 -4.44 4.14
CA TYR A 88 6.35 -4.61 2.98
C TYR A 88 4.95 -4.13 3.35
N VAL A 89 4.19 -3.72 2.33
CA VAL A 89 2.84 -3.22 2.51
C VAL A 89 1.85 -4.21 1.90
N LYS A 90 0.73 -4.45 2.59
CA LYS A 90 -0.39 -5.24 2.08
C LYS A 90 -1.56 -4.29 1.88
N LEU A 91 -2.15 -4.29 0.69
CA LEU A 91 -3.44 -3.65 0.42
C LEU A 91 -4.52 -4.74 0.39
N THR A 92 -5.64 -4.50 1.05
CA THR A 92 -6.79 -5.40 1.05
C THR A 92 -8.05 -4.57 0.83
N LEU A 93 -8.81 -4.86 -0.21
CA LEU A 93 -10.11 -4.25 -0.43
C LEU A 93 -11.19 -5.19 0.10
N ARG A 94 -12.10 -4.66 0.92
CA ARG A 94 -13.21 -5.42 1.53
C ARG A 94 -14.54 -4.73 1.24
N LYS A 95 -15.61 -5.50 1.13
CA LYS A 95 -17.00 -4.99 1.07
C LYS A 95 -17.51 -4.64 2.48
N SER A 96 -18.67 -3.99 2.55
CA SER A 96 -19.43 -3.76 3.78
C SER A 96 -19.76 -5.05 4.54
N THR A 97 -19.89 -6.18 3.83
CA THR A 97 -20.09 -7.53 4.40
C THR A 97 -18.80 -8.17 4.94
N ASP A 98 -17.72 -7.41 5.04
CA ASP A 98 -16.37 -7.85 5.45
C ASP A 98 -15.70 -8.88 4.50
N GLN A 99 -16.35 -9.20 3.37
CA GLN A 99 -15.83 -10.06 2.32
C GLN A 99 -14.62 -9.41 1.62
N GLU A 100 -13.47 -10.09 1.60
CA GLU A 100 -12.28 -9.68 0.83
C GLU A 100 -12.58 -9.75 -0.68
N MET A 101 -12.44 -8.62 -1.37
CA MET A 101 -12.58 -8.53 -2.84
C MET A 101 -11.25 -8.78 -3.55
N SER A 102 -10.17 -8.28 -2.98
CA SER A 102 -8.85 -8.34 -3.58
C SER A 102 -7.79 -8.05 -2.54
N LYS A 103 -6.65 -8.73 -2.66
CA LYS A 103 -5.46 -8.45 -1.84
C LYS A 103 -4.23 -8.32 -2.72
N CYS A 104 -3.38 -7.38 -2.35
CA CYS A 104 -2.11 -7.13 -3.03
C CYS A 104 -1.00 -7.02 -2.00
N LYS A 105 0.17 -7.54 -2.34
CA LYS A 105 1.39 -7.39 -1.54
C LYS A 105 2.45 -6.65 -2.35
N ILE A 106 2.98 -5.60 -1.73
CA ILE A 106 4.03 -4.73 -2.24
C ILE A 106 5.40 -5.38 -2.05
N SER A 107 6.37 -4.98 -2.87
CA SER A 107 7.75 -5.46 -2.75
C SER A 107 8.35 -5.11 -1.38
N ILE A 108 9.28 -5.95 -0.92
CA ILE A 108 9.93 -5.74 0.37
C ILE A 108 11.04 -4.69 0.19
N ARG A 109 11.03 -3.64 1.03
CA ARG A 109 12.09 -2.65 1.14
C ARG A 109 12.89 -2.91 2.42
N ARG A 110 14.18 -3.21 2.27
CA ARG A 110 15.02 -3.71 3.36
C ARG A 110 15.76 -2.58 4.09
N GLY A 111 15.84 -2.68 5.42
CA GLY A 111 16.73 -1.89 6.26
C GLY A 111 16.55 -0.37 6.20
N ARG A 112 15.32 0.13 6.05
CA ARG A 112 15.05 1.58 5.92
C ARG A 112 13.82 1.99 6.75
N PRO A 113 13.94 2.98 7.66
CA PRO A 113 12.77 3.54 8.36
C PRO A 113 11.90 4.39 7.43
N ASN A 114 12.50 4.93 6.36
CA ASN A 114 11.84 5.78 5.35
C ASN A 114 11.89 5.11 3.96
N PRO A 115 11.24 3.96 3.76
CA PRO A 115 11.30 3.22 2.49
C PRO A 115 10.53 3.96 1.39
N VAL A 116 11.03 3.89 0.15
CA VAL A 116 10.32 4.33 -1.05
C VAL A 116 9.81 3.09 -1.79
N TYR A 117 8.49 3.00 -1.99
CA TYR A 117 7.84 1.87 -2.67
C TYR A 117 7.57 2.19 -4.14
N LYS A 118 6.83 3.28 -4.41
CA LYS A 118 6.38 3.70 -5.76
C LYS A 118 5.68 2.57 -6.53
N GLU A 119 4.73 1.90 -5.87
CA GLU A 119 3.97 0.80 -6.45
C GLU A 119 2.47 1.12 -6.49
N THR A 120 1.88 0.98 -7.68
CA THR A 120 0.46 1.26 -7.94
C THR A 120 -0.32 -0.03 -8.13
N PHE A 121 -1.45 -0.14 -7.45
CA PHE A 121 -2.42 -1.23 -7.56
C PHE A 121 -3.73 -0.67 -8.07
N VAL A 122 -4.38 -1.45 -8.94
CA VAL A 122 -5.65 -1.04 -9.56
C VAL A 122 -6.70 -2.08 -9.22
N PHE A 123 -7.78 -1.64 -8.59
CA PHE A 123 -8.91 -2.45 -8.17
C PHE A 123 -10.12 -2.15 -9.06
N LYS A 124 -10.86 -3.18 -9.47
CA LYS A 124 -12.15 -3.00 -10.13
C LYS A 124 -13.20 -2.70 -9.06
N VAL A 125 -13.68 -1.47 -9.02
CA VAL A 125 -14.70 -0.97 -8.10
C VAL A 125 -15.63 -0.08 -8.91
N THR A 126 -16.87 -0.51 -9.09
CA THR A 126 -17.87 0.31 -9.77
C THR A 126 -18.31 1.48 -8.89
N LEU A 127 -18.95 2.50 -9.48
CA LEU A 127 -19.36 3.70 -8.75
C LEU A 127 -20.30 3.37 -7.58
N PHE A 128 -21.26 2.45 -7.79
CA PHE A 128 -22.17 2.00 -6.75
C PHE A 128 -21.46 1.21 -5.64
N GLN A 129 -20.34 0.55 -5.93
CA GLN A 129 -19.56 -0.18 -4.91
C GLN A 129 -18.69 0.75 -4.07
N LEU A 130 -18.32 1.92 -4.58
CA LEU A 130 -17.32 2.80 -3.97
C LEU A 130 -17.71 3.29 -2.57
N SER A 131 -19.02 3.45 -2.31
CA SER A 131 -19.58 3.80 -0.99
C SER A 131 -19.62 2.62 -0.01
N HIS A 132 -19.40 1.38 -0.46
CA HIS A 132 -19.55 0.16 0.33
C HIS A 132 -18.25 -0.64 0.43
N VAL A 133 -17.11 -0.05 0.08
CA VAL A 133 -15.81 -0.71 0.18
C VAL A 133 -14.91 -0.01 1.19
N THR A 134 -14.01 -0.78 1.78
CA THR A 134 -12.92 -0.31 2.62
C THR A 134 -11.61 -0.82 2.05
N LEU A 135 -10.69 0.09 1.73
CA LEU A 135 -9.31 -0.20 1.38
C LEU A 135 -8.46 -0.16 2.65
N MET A 136 -8.01 -1.34 3.09
CA MET A 136 -7.09 -1.47 4.22
C MET A 136 -5.64 -1.52 3.71
N LEU A 137 -4.79 -0.65 4.25
CA LEU A 137 -3.34 -0.68 4.06
C LEU A 137 -2.69 -1.11 5.37
N SER A 138 -1.89 -2.16 5.32
CA SER A 138 -1.14 -2.66 6.48
C SER A 138 0.34 -2.74 6.16
N VAL A 139 1.18 -2.18 7.01
CA VAL A 139 2.64 -2.20 6.90
C VAL A 139 3.20 -3.26 7.83
N TYR A 140 4.07 -4.12 7.32
CA TYR A 140 4.66 -5.22 8.08
C TYR A 140 6.18 -5.14 8.06
N ASN A 141 6.81 -5.49 9.18
CA ASN A 141 8.21 -5.84 9.25
C ASN A 141 8.38 -7.35 8.96
N LYS A 142 9.14 -7.69 7.92
CA LYS A 142 9.56 -9.05 7.60
C LYS A 142 10.86 -9.37 8.34
N SER A 143 10.79 -10.11 9.44
CA SER A 143 11.97 -10.77 10.00
C SER A 143 12.15 -12.17 9.38
N SER A 144 13.28 -12.82 9.67
CA SER A 144 13.54 -14.20 9.24
C SER A 144 12.49 -15.19 9.75
N MET A 145 11.98 -14.97 10.95
CA MET A 145 11.15 -15.94 11.66
C MET A 145 9.66 -15.57 11.68
N ARG A 146 9.32 -14.27 11.76
CA ARG A 146 7.92 -13.81 11.87
C ARG A 146 7.68 -12.50 11.12
N ARG A 147 6.42 -12.29 10.72
CA ARG A 147 5.96 -11.01 10.18
C ARG A 147 5.27 -10.29 11.34
N LYS A 148 5.77 -9.11 11.71
CA LYS A 148 5.11 -8.25 12.72
C LYS A 148 4.47 -7.07 12.00
N MET A 149 3.21 -6.77 12.29
CA MET A 149 2.58 -5.55 11.80
C MET A 149 3.25 -4.35 12.48
N ILE A 150 3.63 -3.35 11.69
CA ILE A 150 4.13 -2.06 12.20
C ILE A 150 2.94 -1.16 12.50
N GLY A 151 1.98 -1.14 11.58
CA GLY A 151 0.74 -0.41 11.71
C GLY A 151 -0.11 -0.51 10.46
N TRP A 152 -1.27 0.13 10.49
CA TRP A 152 -2.29 0.01 9.45
C TRP A 152 -3.19 1.23 9.40
N ILE A 153 -3.91 1.39 8.29
CA ILE A 153 -4.96 2.39 8.08
C ILE A 153 -6.09 1.76 7.25
N TYR A 154 -7.24 2.41 7.22
CA TYR A 154 -8.36 2.04 6.38
C TYR A 154 -9.00 3.29 5.76
N LEU A 155 -9.30 3.21 4.47
CA LEU A 155 -9.85 4.28 3.65
C LEU A 155 -11.16 3.77 3.03
N GLY A 156 -12.29 4.44 3.25
CA GLY A 156 -13.59 4.06 2.70
C GLY A 156 -14.74 4.09 3.69
N LEU A 157 -15.66 3.13 3.56
CA LEU A 157 -16.93 3.06 4.31
C LEU A 157 -16.76 3.28 5.82
N ASN A 158 -15.74 2.67 6.42
CA ASN A 158 -15.57 2.69 7.87
C ASN A 158 -14.72 3.86 8.37
N SER A 159 -14.10 4.66 7.48
CA SER A 159 -13.14 5.72 7.80
C SER A 159 -13.72 6.88 8.60
N SER A 160 -12.89 7.46 9.47
CA SER A 160 -13.15 8.69 10.21
C SER A 160 -12.03 9.71 9.96
N GLY A 161 -12.21 10.96 10.40
CA GLY A 161 -11.13 11.95 10.42
C GLY A 161 -10.40 12.15 9.08
N GLU A 162 -9.07 12.12 9.09
CA GLU A 162 -8.23 12.37 7.92
C GLU A 162 -8.34 11.28 6.85
N GLU A 163 -8.58 10.03 7.24
CA GLU A 163 -8.83 8.92 6.32
C GLU A 163 -10.12 9.16 5.51
N LEU A 164 -11.18 9.65 6.17
CA LEU A 164 -12.45 9.99 5.52
C LEU A 164 -12.30 11.19 4.60
N ASN A 165 -11.56 12.23 5.04
CA ASN A 165 -11.26 13.40 4.23
C ASN A 165 -10.52 13.00 2.93
N HIS A 166 -9.52 12.13 3.04
CA HIS A 166 -8.77 11.63 1.88
C HIS A 166 -9.65 10.84 0.91
N TRP A 167 -10.52 9.95 1.44
CA TRP A 167 -11.44 9.18 0.61
C TRP A 167 -12.49 10.05 -0.07
N THR A 168 -12.98 11.08 0.61
CA THR A 168 -13.97 12.02 0.08
C THR A 168 -13.37 12.90 -1.00
N GLU A 169 -12.19 13.47 -0.75
CA GLU A 169 -11.44 14.25 -1.75
C GLU A 169 -11.20 13.43 -3.02
N MET A 170 -10.83 12.15 -2.89
CA MET A 170 -10.65 11.25 -4.03
C MET A 170 -11.94 11.06 -4.85
N LYS A 171 -13.11 10.95 -4.20
CA LYS A 171 -14.39 10.83 -4.92
C LYS A 171 -14.73 12.11 -5.69
N GLU A 172 -14.41 13.26 -5.10
CA GLU A 172 -14.72 14.59 -5.63
C GLU A 172 -13.73 15.07 -6.69
N SER A 173 -12.55 14.47 -6.74
CA SER A 173 -11.45 14.87 -7.64
C SER A 173 -11.72 14.59 -9.13
N LYS A 174 -12.80 13.87 -9.47
CA LYS A 174 -13.26 13.57 -10.85
C LYS A 174 -12.14 13.04 -11.76
N GLY A 175 -11.38 12.05 -11.27
CA GLY A 175 -10.29 11.42 -12.03
C GLY A 175 -8.92 12.08 -11.86
N ARG A 176 -8.79 13.03 -10.92
CA ARG A 176 -7.48 13.54 -10.50
C ARG A 176 -6.93 12.69 -9.35
N GLN A 177 -5.63 12.48 -9.36
CA GLN A 177 -4.95 11.75 -8.29
C GLN A 177 -4.78 12.67 -7.07
N VAL A 178 -5.16 12.18 -5.88
CA VAL A 178 -4.99 12.88 -4.60
C VAL A 178 -3.99 12.14 -3.73
N ARG A 179 -3.16 12.86 -2.98
CA ARG A 179 -2.07 12.31 -2.17
C ARG A 179 -2.14 12.86 -0.76
N ARG A 180 -2.12 11.98 0.23
CA ARG A 180 -1.97 12.40 1.63
C ARG A 180 -1.07 11.46 2.41
N TRP A 181 -0.38 12.04 3.38
CA TRP A 181 0.19 11.28 4.48
C TRP A 181 -0.93 10.75 5.37
N GLN A 182 -0.73 9.56 5.90
CA GLN A 182 -1.66 8.88 6.80
C GLN A 182 -0.84 8.30 7.95
N ALA A 183 -1.14 8.72 9.17
CA ALA A 183 -0.54 8.16 10.37
C ALA A 183 -0.97 6.70 10.52
N LEU A 184 -0.04 5.80 10.76
CA LEU A 184 -0.34 4.38 10.92
C LEU A 184 -0.85 4.13 12.34
N LEU A 185 -2.01 3.48 12.44
CA LEU A 185 -2.54 2.98 13.70
C LEU A 185 -1.69 1.81 14.19
N GLU A 186 -1.38 1.80 15.48
CA GLU A 186 -0.60 0.73 16.10
C GLU A 186 -1.38 -0.59 16.10
N SER A 187 -0.68 -1.69 15.82
CA SER A 187 -1.22 -3.03 16.07
C SER A 187 -1.02 -3.37 17.55
N ARG A 188 -2.10 -3.36 18.33
CA ARG A 188 -2.09 -3.91 19.69
C ARG A 188 -1.80 -5.42 19.67
#